data_AF-C4XIW3-F1
#
_entry.id   AF-C4XIW3-F1
#
_cell.length_a   1.000
_cell.length_b   1.000
_cell.length_c   1.000
_cell.angle_alpha   90.00
_cell.angle_beta   90.00
_cell.angle_gamma   90.00
#
_symmetry.space_group_name_H-M   'P 1'
#
loop_
_entity.id
_entity.type
_entity.pdbx_description
1 polymer ?
#
loop_
_entity_poly.entity_id
_entity_poly.type
_entity_poly.pdbx_seq_one_letter_code
_entity_poly.pdbx_strand_id
1 'polypeptide(L)' 'MSFVLQKPSPAAEQPRFDCIFCNRPALVSSEAGRADQARIVEVFCRHCGSRKTMATRLSADGARWEPAD' A
#
# COMPACT_ATOMS: atom_id res chain seq x y z
N MET A 1 9.59 1.45 9.10
CA MET A 1 8.67 1.12 7.99
C MET A 1 9.24 1.71 6.70
N SER A 2 9.25 1.01 5.56
CA SER A 2 9.91 1.47 4.32
C SER A 2 9.00 2.23 3.34
N PHE A 3 7.68 2.10 3.52
CA PHE A 3 6.66 2.70 2.67
C PHE A 3 5.49 3.17 3.53
N VAL A 4 4.78 4.20 3.04
CA VAL A 4 3.58 4.75 3.67
C VAL A 4 2.42 4.74 2.67
N LEU A 5 1.22 4.43 3.15
CA LEU A 5 0.00 4.48 2.35
C LEU A 5 -0.37 5.96 2.07
N GLN A 6 -0.57 6.31 0.81
CA GLN A 6 -1.03 7.64 0.42
C GLN A 6 -2.45 7.88 0.92
N LYS A 7 -2.71 9.09 1.43
CA LYS A 7 -4.03 9.53 1.87
C LYS A 7 -4.52 10.68 0.97
N PRO A 8 -5.77 10.68 0.51
CA PRO A 8 -6.79 9.64 0.74
C PRO A 8 -6.50 8.34 -0.04
N SER A 9 -6.93 7.19 0.52
CA SER A 9 -6.85 5.88 -0.15
C SER A 9 -8.25 5.29 -0.30
N PRO A 10 -9.06 5.77 -1.26
CA PRO A 10 -10.44 5.30 -1.41
C PRO A 10 -10.48 3.80 -1.75
N ALA A 11 -11.45 3.08 -1.18
CA ALA A 11 -11.60 1.63 -1.39
C ALA A 11 -11.87 1.24 -2.86
N ALA A 12 -12.44 2.18 -3.64
CA ALA A 12 -12.69 2.03 -5.07
C ALA A 12 -11.40 2.01 -5.92
N GLU A 13 -10.27 2.48 -5.38
CA GLU A 13 -8.98 2.49 -6.06
C GLU A 13 -8.01 1.49 -5.45
N GLN A 14 -6.97 1.15 -6.20
CA GLN A 14 -5.86 0.38 -5.66
C GLN A 14 -5.03 1.27 -4.71
N PRO A 15 -4.64 0.77 -3.51
CA PRO A 15 -3.82 1.53 -2.58
C PRO A 15 -2.48 1.93 -3.21
N ARG A 16 -2.12 3.21 -3.07
CA ARG A 16 -0.87 3.80 -3.54
C ARG A 16 0.06 4.06 -2.38
N PHE A 17 1.37 3.97 -2.62
CA PHE A 17 2.36 4.06 -1.55
C PHE A 17 3.48 5.03 -1.93
N ASP A 18 4.02 5.74 -0.94
CA ASP A 18 5.24 6.52 -1.08
C ASP A 18 6.40 5.84 -0.35
N CYS A 19 7.59 5.90 -0.94
CA CYS A 19 8.80 5.43 -0.30
C CYS A 19 9.33 6.47 0.68
N ILE A 20 9.50 6.10 1.95
CA ILE A 20 9.98 7.04 2.99
C ILE A 20 11.46 7.42 2.82
N PHE A 21 12.23 6.66 2.05
CA PHE A 21 13.66 6.91 1.86
C PHE A 21 13.92 8.01 0.83
N CYS A 22 13.08 8.11 -0.20
CA CYS A 22 13.27 9.07 -1.27
C CYS A 22 12.06 9.99 -1.50
N ASN A 23 11.00 9.84 -0.70
CA ASN A 23 9.75 10.59 -0.79
C ASN A 23 9.13 10.61 -2.19
N ARG A 24 9.30 9.51 -2.93
CA ARG A 24 8.75 9.33 -4.27
C ARG A 24 7.69 8.24 -4.28
N PRO A 25 6.75 8.30 -5.25
CA PRO A 25 5.77 7.24 -5.45
C PRO A 25 6.45 5.89 -5.65
N ALA A 26 6.01 4.91 -4.87
CA ALA A 26 6.35 3.51 -5.03
C ALA A 26 5.30 2.82 -5.91
N LEU A 27 5.71 1.73 -6.54
CA LEU A 27 4.85 0.92 -7.40
C LEU A 27 4.40 -0.32 -6.66
N VAL A 28 3.16 -0.72 -6.91
CA VAL A 28 2.67 -2.06 -6.57
C VAL A 28 3.20 -3.02 -7.64
N SER A 29 4.03 -3.97 -7.21
CA SER A 29 4.69 -4.95 -8.07
C SER A 29 3.75 -6.14 -8.35
N SER A 30 3.22 -6.72 -7.28
CA SER A 30 2.34 -7.90 -7.34
C SER A 30 1.34 -7.91 -6.19
N GLU A 31 0.14 -8.44 -6.41
CA GLU A 31 -0.78 -8.79 -5.33
C GLU A 31 -0.37 -10.16 -4.76
N ALA A 32 0.06 -10.18 -3.50
CA ALA A 32 0.50 -11.40 -2.82
C ALA A 32 -0.66 -12.14 -2.14
N GLY A 33 -1.76 -11.42 -1.86
CA GLY A 33 -2.98 -12.01 -1.33
C GLY A 33 -4.11 -10.99 -1.23
N ARG A 34 -5.34 -11.46 -1.41
CA ARG A 34 -6.55 -10.66 -1.26
C ARG A 34 -7.58 -11.43 -0.45
N ALA A 35 -8.10 -10.78 0.58
CA ALA A 35 -9.25 -11.20 1.37
C ALA A 35 -10.35 -10.14 1.26
N ASP A 36 -11.56 -10.46 1.74
CA ASP A 36 -12.75 -9.60 1.62
C ASP A 36 -12.51 -8.16 2.12
N GLN A 37 -11.73 -8.03 3.21
CA GLN A 37 -11.43 -6.75 3.85
C GLN A 37 -9.93 -6.44 3.94
N ALA A 38 -9.07 -7.21 3.27
CA ALA A 38 -7.63 -7.02 3.33
C ALA A 38 -6.94 -7.25 1.99
N ARG A 39 -5.90 -6.46 1.71
CA ARG A 39 -5.02 -6.61 0.56
C ARG A 39 -3.57 -6.63 1.00
N ILE A 40 -2.84 -7.63 0.52
CA ILE A 40 -1.42 -7.81 0.74
C ILE A 40 -0.74 -7.65 -0.61
N VAL A 41 0.11 -6.63 -0.73
CA VAL A 41 0.76 -6.27 -1.98
C VAL A 41 2.26 -6.13 -1.78
N GLU A 42 3.04 -6.55 -2.77
CA GLU A 42 4.47 -6.23 -2.80
C GLU A 42 4.64 -4.83 -3.38
N VAL A 43 5.31 -3.95 -2.62
CA VAL A 43 5.58 -2.57 -3.01
C VAL A 43 7.08 -2.40 -3.25
N PHE A 44 7.42 -1.71 -4.34
CA PHE A 44 8.80 -1.48 -4.76
C PHE A 44 9.01 -0.03 -5.20
N CYS A 45 10.13 0.57 -4.78
CA CYS A 45 10.56 1.88 -5.25
C CYS A 45 11.60 1.75 -6.37
N ARG A 46 11.24 2.19 -7.58
CA ARG A 46 12.18 2.24 -8.72
C ARG A 46 13.38 3.18 -8.51
N HIS A 47 13.29 4.12 -7.58
CA HIS A 47 14.32 5.15 -7.39
C HIS A 47 15.43 4.72 -6.42
N CYS A 48 15.08 4.14 -5.28
CA CYS A 48 16.07 3.69 -4.28
C CYS A 48 16.25 2.17 -4.23
N GLY A 49 15.46 1.40 -4.98
CA GLY A 49 15.54 -0.06 -5.01
C GLY A 49 14.87 -0.76 -3.82
N SER A 50 14.30 -0.01 -2.87
CA SER A 50 13.63 -0.60 -1.70
C SER A 50 12.42 -1.43 -2.13
N ARG A 51 12.17 -2.56 -1.45
CA ARG A 51 11.02 -3.44 -1.66
C ARG A 51 10.49 -3.95 -0.32
N LYS A 52 9.17 -4.03 -0.18
CA LYS A 52 8.53 -4.58 1.02
C LYS A 52 7.10 -5.05 0.70
N THR A 53 6.68 -6.13 1.33
CA THR A 53 5.28 -6.52 1.40
C THR A 53 4.52 -5.59 2.35
N MET A 54 3.44 -5.01 1.86
CA MET A 54 2.54 -4.12 2.59
C MET A 54 1.17 -4.77 2.72
N ALA A 55 0.63 -4.76 3.93
CA ALA A 55 -0.75 -5.18 4.19
C ALA A 55 -1.61 -3.92 4.41
N THR A 56 -2.78 -3.92 3.79
CA THR A 56 -3.81 -2.88 3.96
C THR A 56 -5.13 -3.56 4.27
N ARG A 57 -5.96 -2.92 5.07
CA ARG A 57 -7.32 -3.36 5.39
C ARG A 57 -8.32 -2.26 5.06
N LEU A 58 -9.56 -2.63 4.79
CA LEU A 58 -10.65 -1.66 4.71
C LEU A 58 -10.88 -1.06 6.11
N SER A 59 -11.14 0.25 6.14
CA SER A 59 -11.66 0.94 7.33
C SER A 59 -12.98 0.32 7.77
N ALA A 60 -13.38 0.56 9.03
CA ALA A 60 -14.65 0.07 9.56
C ALA A 60 -15.88 0.43 8.68
N ASP A 61 -15.88 1.63 8.09
CA ASP A 61 -16.95 2.09 7.19
C ASP A 61 -16.84 1.56 5.75
N GLY A 62 -15.83 0.74 5.45
CA GLY A 62 -15.57 0.21 4.10
C GLY A 62 -15.14 1.24 3.05
N ALA A 63 -15.00 2.52 3.42
CA ALA A 63 -14.79 3.61 2.47
C ALA A 63 -13.33 3.77 2.00
N ARG A 64 -12.34 3.38 2.82
CA ARG A 64 -10.93 3.63 2.55
C ARG A 64 -10.03 2.47 2.97
N TRP A 65 -8.88 2.34 2.32
CA TRP A 65 -7.79 1.49 2.77
C TRP A 65 -7.02 2.16 3.91
N GLU A 66 -6.65 1.37 4.90
CA GLU A 66 -5.81 1.74 6.03
C GLU A 66 -4.67 0.73 6.16
N PRO A 67 -3.49 1.12 6.68
CA PRO A 67 -2.44 0.15 6.98
C PRO A 67 -2.98 -0.93 7.91
N ALA A 68 -2.75 -2.20 7.57
CA ALA A 68 -2.93 -3.30 8.50
C ALA A 68 -1.58 -3.45 9.22
N ASP A 69 -1.44 -2.79 10.37
CA ASP A 69 -0.26 -2.91 11.24
C ASP A 69 -0.21 -4.30 11.89
#